data_AF-A0A2N4UNR9-F1
#
_entry.id   AF-A0A2N4UNR9-F1
#
_cell.length_a   1.000
_cell.length_b   1.000
_cell.length_c   1.000
_cell.angle_alpha   90.00
_cell.angle_beta   90.00
_cell.angle_gamma   90.00
#
_symmetry.space_group_name_H-M   'P 1'
#
loop_
_entity.id
_entity.type
_entity.pdbx_description
1 polymer ?
#
loop_
_entity_poly.entity_id
_entity_poly.type
_entity_poly.pdbx_seq_one_letter_code
_entity_poly.pdbx_strand_id
1 'polypeptide(L)'
;MTRITLSLAVVFLLTGCAASDMAENAVITPKTITVAQMATDGPHFYWYTFRPNLPIKLSERVFTSTQGQYQANYRWRSGRLFELYQQGQQHIDGSLVPFQLQLRFDSHGLAVFQRYQQGKNIIPLTNAKIDKLRQQAKVLAATVEQLSDHQQTWVQGHW
;
A
#
# COMPACT_ATOMS: atom_id res chain seq x y z
N MET A 1 15.53 59.45 43.21
CA MET A 1 15.67 58.02 43.52
C MET A 1 14.34 57.62 44.15
N THR A 2 13.52 56.68 43.69
CA THR A 2 13.73 55.51 42.83
C THR A 2 12.33 55.15 42.34
N ARG A 3 12.09 55.22 41.03
CA ARG A 3 10.89 54.65 40.38
C ARG A 3 11.25 53.21 39.97
N ILE A 4 10.21 52.38 39.83
CA ILE A 4 10.23 51.03 39.25
C ILE A 4 10.63 49.95 40.27
N THR A 5 9.65 49.24 40.83
CA THR A 5 9.78 47.83 41.29
C THR A 5 8.42 47.30 41.74
N LEU A 6 7.42 47.23 40.86
CA LEU A 6 6.22 46.42 41.16
C LEU A 6 5.58 45.76 39.93
N SER A 7 6.30 45.68 38.82
CA SER A 7 5.76 45.11 37.56
C SER A 7 6.44 43.80 37.13
N LEU A 8 7.40 43.29 37.92
CA LEU A 8 8.21 42.11 37.53
C LEU A 8 7.79 40.81 38.25
N ALA A 9 6.69 40.80 39.00
CA ALA A 9 6.22 39.60 39.70
C ALA A 9 5.15 38.80 38.93
N VAL A 10 4.52 39.38 37.90
CA VAL A 10 3.40 38.75 37.19
C VAL A 10 3.86 37.85 36.03
N VAL A 11 5.10 37.96 35.57
CA VAL A 11 5.62 37.18 34.43
C VAL A 11 5.96 35.72 34.81
N PHE A 12 6.09 35.41 36.10
CA PHE A 12 6.41 34.04 36.55
C PHE A 12 5.21 33.11 36.72
N LEU A 13 3.98 33.59 36.58
CA LEU A 13 2.77 32.75 36.64
C LEU A 13 2.39 32.13 35.28
N LEU A 14 3.20 32.36 34.23
CA LEU A 14 3.00 31.81 32.89
C LEU A 14 3.90 30.59 32.58
N THR A 15 4.61 30.03 33.57
CA THR A 15 5.38 28.80 33.34
C THR A 15 4.46 27.59 33.29
N GLY A 16 4.07 27.26 32.05
CA GLY A 16 3.99 25.90 31.56
C GLY A 16 2.90 25.04 32.19
N CYS A 17 1.70 25.11 31.61
CA CYS A 17 0.98 23.88 31.34
C CYS A 17 1.91 22.98 30.51
N ALA A 18 2.68 22.12 31.16
CA ALA A 18 3.12 20.90 30.53
C ALA A 18 1.82 20.17 30.17
N ALA A 19 1.40 20.28 28.92
CA ALA A 19 0.45 19.36 28.35
C ALA A 19 1.12 17.99 28.49
N SER A 20 0.74 17.29 29.56
CA SER A 20 1.00 15.87 29.66
C SER A 20 0.35 15.27 28.43
N ASP A 21 1.17 14.80 27.49
CA ASP A 21 0.74 13.96 26.38
C ASP A 21 0.13 12.69 26.97
N MET A 22 -1.12 12.80 27.43
CA MET A 22 -1.98 11.66 27.71
C MET A 22 -2.37 11.07 26.36
N ALA A 23 -1.45 10.32 25.75
CA ALA A 23 -1.74 9.47 24.61
C ALA A 23 -2.53 8.23 25.06
N GLU A 24 -3.69 8.43 25.70
CA GLU A 24 -4.58 7.33 26.10
C GLU A 24 -5.45 6.81 24.95
N ASN A 25 -5.28 7.37 23.74
CA ASN A 25 -5.78 6.80 22.50
C ASN A 25 -4.76 7.03 21.39
N ALA A 26 -3.58 6.42 21.50
CA ALA A 26 -2.62 6.40 20.40
C ALA A 26 -3.23 5.58 19.23
N VAL A 27 -4.06 6.22 18.41
CA VAL A 27 -4.45 5.70 17.11
C VAL A 27 -3.16 5.45 16.37
N ILE A 28 -2.79 4.19 16.17
CA ILE A 28 -1.57 3.85 15.47
C ILE A 28 -1.71 4.37 14.04
N THR A 29 -0.99 5.45 13.74
CA THR A 29 -1.05 6.12 12.44
C THR A 29 -0.52 5.18 11.37
N PRO A 30 -1.21 5.03 10.22
CA PRO A 30 -0.68 4.26 9.10
C PRO A 30 0.67 4.80 8.62
N LYS A 31 1.64 3.91 8.41
CA LYS A 31 2.92 4.20 7.75
C LYS A 31 2.78 3.95 6.26
N THR A 32 3.38 4.81 5.42
CA THR A 32 3.52 4.56 3.98
C THR A 32 4.99 4.44 3.63
N ILE A 33 5.33 3.43 2.84
CA ILE A 33 6.67 3.21 2.30
C ILE A 33 6.61 3.16 0.78
N THR A 34 7.68 3.62 0.14
CA THR A 34 7.91 3.52 -1.30
C THR A 34 9.20 2.76 -1.53
N VAL A 35 9.11 1.65 -2.27
CA VAL A 35 10.22 0.74 -2.49
C VAL A 35 10.25 0.37 -3.96
N ALA A 36 11.46 0.29 -4.53
CA ALA A 36 11.67 -0.27 -5.85
C ALA A 36 12.53 -1.51 -5.74
N GLN A 37 12.27 -2.50 -6.58
CA GLN A 37 13.06 -3.71 -6.70
C GLN A 37 13.47 -3.91 -8.15
N MET A 38 14.73 -4.28 -8.36
CA MET A 38 15.18 -4.80 -9.64
C MET A 38 15.00 -6.30 -9.67
N ALA A 39 13.92 -6.76 -10.31
CA ALA A 39 13.75 -8.16 -10.61
C ALA A 39 14.63 -8.56 -11.81
N THR A 40 14.81 -9.86 -12.00
CA THR A 40 15.63 -10.39 -13.10
C THR A 40 15.13 -9.99 -14.50
N ASP A 41 13.82 -9.73 -14.62
CA ASP A 41 13.14 -9.43 -15.87
C ASP A 41 12.62 -7.99 -15.97
N GLY A 42 12.94 -7.14 -14.97
CA GLY A 42 12.74 -5.70 -15.03
C GLY A 42 12.39 -5.02 -13.69
N PRO A 43 12.14 -3.70 -13.70
CA PRO A 43 11.86 -2.94 -12.49
C PRO A 43 10.43 -3.10 -11.98
N HIS A 44 10.31 -3.21 -10.66
CA HIS A 44 9.05 -3.19 -9.92
C HIS A 44 9.07 -2.02 -8.94
N PHE A 45 7.97 -1.28 -8.85
CA PHE A 45 7.80 -0.15 -7.93
C PHE A 45 6.58 -0.38 -7.07
N TYR A 46 6.69 -0.08 -5.78
CA TYR A 46 5.67 -0.36 -4.78
C TYR A 46 5.40 0.86 -3.90
N TRP A 47 4.12 1.11 -3.63
CA TRP A 47 3.65 2.07 -2.62
C TRP A 47 2.76 1.31 -1.64
N TYR A 48 3.24 1.11 -0.43
CA TYR A 48 2.58 0.28 0.58
C TYR A 48 2.22 1.10 1.81
N THR A 49 0.95 1.09 2.18
CA THR A 49 0.44 1.70 3.42
C THR A 49 -0.07 0.60 4.35
N PHE A 50 0.40 0.63 5.59
CA PHE A 50 0.08 -0.38 6.60
C PHE A 50 0.08 0.19 8.01
N ARG A 51 -0.54 -0.54 8.93
CA ARG A 51 -0.30 -0.46 10.38
C ARG A 51 0.52 -1.69 10.80
N PRO A 52 1.17 -1.71 11.98
CA PRO A 52 1.89 -2.89 12.45
C PRO A 52 1.05 -4.16 12.28
N ASN A 53 1.56 -5.12 11.51
CA ASN A 53 0.90 -6.40 11.18
C ASN A 53 -0.46 -6.29 10.45
N LEU A 54 -0.80 -5.14 9.85
CA LEU A 54 -2.10 -4.91 9.22
C LEU A 54 -1.95 -4.14 7.89
N PRO A 55 -1.98 -4.84 6.74
CA PRO A 55 -1.99 -4.18 5.43
C PRO A 55 -3.26 -3.32 5.27
N ILE A 56 -3.14 -2.18 4.58
CA ILE A 56 -4.27 -1.30 4.25
C ILE A 56 -4.41 -1.18 2.73
N LYS A 57 -3.36 -0.72 2.05
CA LYS A 57 -3.31 -0.62 0.59
C LYS A 57 -1.90 -0.87 0.08
N LEU A 58 -1.80 -1.46 -1.10
CA LEU A 58 -0.56 -1.64 -1.85
C LEU A 58 -0.86 -1.28 -3.30
N SER A 59 -0.01 -0.46 -3.89
CA SER A 59 -0.02 -0.20 -5.33
C SER A 59 1.30 -0.65 -5.90
N GLU A 60 1.28 -1.24 -7.08
CA GLU A 60 2.50 -1.63 -7.80
C GLU A 60 2.50 -1.13 -9.24
N ARG A 61 3.69 -0.89 -9.76
CA ARG A 61 3.97 -0.63 -11.17
C ARG A 61 5.06 -1.60 -11.60
N VAL A 62 4.74 -2.45 -12.57
CA VAL A 62 5.60 -3.55 -13.01
C VAL A 62 5.95 -3.32 -14.47
N PHE A 63 7.25 -3.37 -14.77
CA PHE A 63 7.75 -3.37 -16.15
C PHE A 63 8.63 -4.60 -16.31
N THR A 64 8.09 -5.65 -16.92
CA THR A 64 8.83 -6.89 -17.13
C THR A 64 8.85 -7.27 -18.59
N SER A 65 9.94 -7.87 -19.04
CA SER A 65 10.00 -8.47 -20.37
C SER A 65 9.10 -9.71 -20.48
N THR A 66 8.90 -10.46 -19.39
CA THR A 66 8.14 -11.71 -19.42
C THR A 66 6.64 -11.52 -19.21
N GLN A 67 6.22 -10.71 -18.22
CA GLN A 67 4.80 -10.54 -17.89
C GLN A 67 4.16 -9.35 -18.61
N GLY A 68 4.96 -8.41 -19.11
CA GLY A 68 4.51 -7.17 -19.71
C GLY A 68 4.57 -5.99 -18.74
N GLN A 69 3.73 -4.99 -18.98
CA GLN A 69 3.73 -3.73 -18.24
C GLN A 69 2.35 -3.44 -17.67
N TYR A 70 2.24 -3.41 -16.35
CA TYR A 70 0.95 -3.20 -15.69
C TYR A 70 1.09 -2.43 -14.39
N GLN A 71 -0.07 -1.99 -13.90
CA GLN A 71 -0.22 -1.49 -12.53
C GLN A 71 -1.26 -2.32 -11.80
N ALA A 72 -1.08 -2.50 -10.51
CA ALA A 72 -2.08 -3.12 -9.65
C ALA A 72 -2.34 -2.30 -8.40
N ASN A 73 -3.55 -2.44 -7.87
CA ASN A 73 -3.98 -1.89 -6.59
C ASN A 73 -4.61 -3.00 -5.77
N TYR A 74 -4.15 -3.15 -4.54
CA TYR A 74 -4.62 -4.10 -3.56
C TYR A 74 -5.14 -3.32 -2.36
N ARG A 75 -6.30 -3.73 -1.85
CA ARG A 75 -6.88 -3.13 -0.64
C ARG A 75 -7.26 -4.21 0.34
N TRP A 76 -6.96 -3.98 1.60
CA TRP A 76 -7.30 -4.87 2.69
C TRP A 76 -8.33 -4.24 3.62
N ARG A 77 -9.16 -5.10 4.21
CA ARG A 77 -10.07 -4.76 5.29
C ARG A 77 -9.92 -5.82 6.36
N SER A 78 -9.60 -5.40 7.58
CA SER A 78 -9.37 -6.30 8.72
C SER A 78 -8.36 -7.42 8.41
N GLY A 79 -7.27 -7.08 7.73
CA GLY A 79 -6.18 -8.00 7.40
C GLY A 79 -6.47 -8.96 6.24
N ARG A 80 -7.66 -8.89 5.64
CA ARG A 80 -8.05 -9.72 4.49
C ARG A 80 -8.11 -8.89 3.22
N LEU A 81 -7.67 -9.47 2.11
CA LEU A 81 -7.77 -8.84 0.80
C LEU A 81 -9.25 -8.59 0.49
N PHE A 82 -9.61 -7.34 0.25
CA PHE A 82 -10.96 -6.88 -0.05
C PHE A 82 -11.13 -6.60 -1.55
N GLU A 83 -10.09 -6.09 -2.20
CA GLU A 83 -10.10 -5.75 -3.62
C GLU A 83 -8.70 -5.94 -4.23
N LEU A 84 -8.68 -6.50 -5.43
CA LEU A 84 -7.53 -6.51 -6.34
C LEU A 84 -7.98 -5.93 -7.67
N TYR A 85 -7.31 -4.89 -8.12
CA TYR A 85 -7.48 -4.31 -9.44
C TYR A 85 -6.14 -4.32 -10.18
N GLN A 86 -6.09 -4.82 -11.41
CA GLN A 86 -4.90 -4.75 -12.28
C GLN A 86 -5.31 -4.24 -13.67
N GLN A 87 -4.43 -3.48 -14.30
CA GLN A 87 -4.60 -3.05 -15.68
C GLN A 87 -3.26 -2.81 -16.36
N GLY A 88 -3.21 -3.07 -17.67
CA GLY A 88 -2.03 -2.82 -18.47
C GLY A 88 -1.97 -3.72 -19.69
N GLN A 89 -0.76 -4.12 -20.03
CA GLN A 89 -0.42 -4.99 -21.15
C GLN A 89 0.28 -6.22 -20.58
N GLN A 90 -0.14 -7.41 -21.01
CA GLN A 90 0.51 -8.67 -20.61
C GLN A 90 0.83 -9.55 -21.81
N HIS A 91 1.88 -10.37 -21.71
CA HIS A 91 2.19 -11.34 -22.75
C HIS A 91 1.28 -12.57 -22.63
N ILE A 92 0.61 -12.91 -23.73
CA ILE A 92 -0.28 -14.06 -23.85
C ILE A 92 -0.01 -14.70 -25.20
N ASP A 93 0.37 -15.98 -25.19
CA ASP A 93 0.72 -16.74 -26.40
C ASP A 93 1.70 -15.98 -27.31
N GLY A 94 2.70 -15.35 -26.69
CA GLY A 94 3.74 -14.56 -27.38
C GLY A 94 3.31 -13.17 -27.84
N SER A 95 2.05 -12.78 -27.66
CA SER A 95 1.53 -11.46 -28.05
C SER A 95 1.31 -10.57 -26.85
N LEU A 96 1.59 -9.27 -26.99
CA LEU A 96 1.27 -8.28 -25.97
C LEU A 96 -0.21 -7.88 -26.08
N VAL A 97 -0.99 -8.17 -25.05
CA VAL A 97 -2.45 -8.00 -25.05
C VAL A 97 -2.88 -7.09 -23.90
N PRO A 98 -3.73 -6.06 -24.15
CA PRO A 98 -4.28 -5.24 -23.09
C PRO A 98 -5.17 -6.07 -22.19
N PHE A 99 -5.10 -5.84 -20.88
CA PHE A 99 -5.94 -6.55 -19.93
C PHE A 99 -6.40 -5.66 -18.78
N GLN A 100 -7.49 -6.10 -18.16
CA GLN A 100 -8.01 -5.54 -16.92
C GLN A 100 -8.52 -6.69 -16.05
N LEU A 101 -8.12 -6.69 -14.78
CA LEU A 101 -8.60 -7.63 -13.78
C LEU A 101 -9.19 -6.85 -12.61
N GLN A 102 -10.38 -7.24 -12.17
CA GLN A 102 -10.94 -6.78 -10.91
C GLN A 102 -11.53 -7.98 -10.15
N LEU A 103 -11.08 -8.16 -8.92
CA LEU A 103 -11.61 -9.12 -7.95
C LEU A 103 -12.05 -8.37 -6.70
N ARG A 104 -13.20 -8.73 -6.14
CA ARG A 104 -13.61 -8.28 -4.81
C ARG A 104 -14.00 -9.47 -3.95
N PHE A 105 -13.68 -9.36 -2.66
CA PHE A 105 -13.87 -10.43 -1.70
C PHE A 105 -14.76 -9.97 -0.53
N ASP A 106 -15.47 -10.91 0.07
CA ASP A 106 -16.21 -10.67 1.31
C ASP A 106 -15.30 -10.71 2.55
N SER A 107 -15.91 -10.62 3.74
CA SER A 107 -15.20 -10.71 5.03
C SER A 107 -14.58 -12.09 5.30
N HIS A 108 -15.05 -13.15 4.64
CA HIS A 108 -14.49 -14.51 4.77
C HIS A 108 -13.35 -14.73 3.78
N GLY A 109 -13.19 -13.85 2.79
CA GLY A 109 -12.20 -13.96 1.72
C GLY A 109 -12.70 -14.72 0.49
N LEU A 110 -14.02 -14.90 0.37
CA LEU A 110 -14.67 -15.50 -0.80
C LEU A 110 -14.84 -14.44 -1.89
N ALA A 111 -14.57 -14.80 -3.14
CA ALA A 111 -14.76 -13.89 -4.26
C ALA A 111 -16.25 -13.64 -4.50
N VAL A 112 -16.68 -12.40 -4.33
CA VAL A 112 -18.07 -11.94 -4.57
C VAL A 112 -18.22 -11.19 -5.88
N PHE A 113 -17.09 -10.79 -6.48
CA PHE A 113 -17.06 -10.17 -7.79
C PHE A 113 -15.79 -10.58 -8.53
N GLN A 114 -15.94 -10.90 -9.81
CA GLN A 114 -14.82 -11.08 -10.72
C GLN A 114 -15.14 -10.45 -12.08
N ARG A 115 -14.15 -9.80 -12.66
CA ARG A 115 -14.14 -9.40 -14.06
C ARG A 115 -12.71 -9.42 -14.56
N TYR A 116 -12.43 -10.31 -15.49
CA TYR A 116 -11.15 -10.38 -16.17
C TYR A 116 -11.39 -10.20 -17.66
N GLN A 117 -10.85 -9.10 -18.20
CA GLN A 117 -10.91 -8.76 -19.61
C GLN A 117 -9.51 -8.89 -20.20
N GLN A 118 -9.43 -9.57 -21.33
CA GLN A 118 -8.23 -9.82 -22.09
C GLN A 118 -8.51 -9.43 -23.55
N GLY A 119 -7.90 -8.33 -24.00
CA GLY A 119 -8.27 -7.70 -25.26
C GLY A 119 -9.74 -7.29 -25.25
N LYS A 120 -10.52 -7.89 -26.15
CA LYS A 120 -11.98 -7.71 -26.25
C LYS A 120 -12.79 -8.80 -25.53
N ASN A 121 -12.12 -9.82 -24.99
CA ASN A 121 -12.77 -10.99 -24.43
C ASN A 121 -12.89 -10.87 -22.91
N ILE A 122 -14.03 -11.29 -22.35
CA ILE A 122 -14.21 -11.47 -20.91
C ILE A 122 -14.01 -12.94 -20.60
N ILE A 123 -13.05 -13.26 -19.74
CA ILE A 123 -12.64 -14.63 -19.43
C ILE A 123 -12.94 -14.91 -17.96
N PRO A 124 -13.75 -15.94 -17.62
CA PRO A 124 -13.99 -16.29 -16.23
C PRO A 124 -12.71 -16.85 -15.59
N LEU A 125 -12.45 -16.46 -14.36
CA LEU A 125 -11.34 -17.01 -13.58
C LEU A 125 -11.80 -18.24 -12.81
N THR A 126 -10.95 -19.27 -12.79
CA THR A 126 -11.15 -20.44 -11.95
C THR A 126 -10.88 -20.11 -10.49
N ASN A 127 -11.51 -20.84 -9.56
CA ASN A 127 -11.28 -20.67 -8.12
C ASN A 127 -9.80 -20.82 -7.77
N ALA A 128 -9.11 -21.80 -8.37
CA ALA A 128 -7.67 -21.99 -8.17
C ALA A 128 -6.84 -20.77 -8.59
N LYS A 129 -7.21 -20.07 -9.68
CA LYS A 129 -6.53 -18.84 -10.12
C LYS A 129 -6.81 -17.68 -9.18
N ILE A 130 -8.05 -17.54 -8.71
CA ILE A 130 -8.45 -16.53 -7.72
C ILE A 130 -7.67 -16.73 -6.42
N ASP A 131 -7.58 -17.97 -5.92
CA ASP A 131 -6.82 -18.31 -4.71
C ASP A 131 -5.33 -18.03 -4.87
N LYS A 132 -4.76 -18.35 -6.04
CA LYS A 132 -3.37 -18.02 -6.35
C LYS A 132 -3.12 -16.51 -6.28
N LEU A 133 -3.99 -15.70 -6.89
CA LEU A 133 -3.87 -14.24 -6.87
C LEU A 133 -3.98 -13.67 -5.45
N ARG A 134 -4.91 -14.21 -4.64
CA ARG A 134 -5.07 -13.83 -3.23
C ARG A 134 -3.82 -14.16 -2.41
N GLN A 135 -3.24 -15.34 -2.62
CA GLN A 135 -2.00 -15.73 -1.95
C GLN A 135 -0.81 -14.89 -2.41
N GLN A 136 -0.72 -14.57 -3.71
CA GLN A 136 0.30 -13.68 -4.25
C GLN A 136 0.22 -12.29 -3.63
N ALA A 137 -0.98 -11.71 -3.47
CA ALA A 137 -1.16 -10.43 -2.79
C ALA A 137 -0.66 -10.46 -1.33
N LYS A 138 -0.92 -11.55 -0.60
CA LYS A 138 -0.43 -11.73 0.77
C LYS A 138 1.10 -11.79 0.82
N VAL A 139 1.70 -12.58 -0.05
CA VAL A 139 3.17 -12.72 -0.13
C VAL A 139 3.80 -11.39 -0.52
N LEU A 140 3.24 -10.70 -1.51
CA LEU A 140 3.75 -9.43 -1.99
C LEU A 140 3.77 -8.36 -0.89
N ALA A 141 2.71 -8.24 -0.09
CA ALA A 141 2.69 -7.29 1.03
C ALA A 141 3.83 -7.56 2.02
N ALA A 142 4.08 -8.83 2.36
CA ALA A 142 5.19 -9.21 3.23
C ALA A 142 6.56 -8.94 2.58
N THR A 143 6.71 -9.22 1.28
CA THR A 143 7.94 -8.93 0.54
C THR A 143 8.24 -7.44 0.50
N VAL A 144 7.25 -6.58 0.25
CA VAL A 144 7.45 -5.12 0.20
C VAL A 144 7.85 -4.56 1.57
N GLU A 145 7.28 -5.11 2.65
CA GLU A 145 7.69 -4.76 4.02
C GLU A 145 9.15 -5.15 4.28
N GLN A 146 9.56 -6.37 3.90
CA GLN A 146 10.96 -6.82 3.99
C GLN A 146 11.92 -5.95 3.16
N LEU A 147 11.55 -5.58 1.94
CA LEU A 147 12.39 -4.73 1.08
C LEU A 147 12.62 -3.34 1.70
N SER A 148 11.65 -2.81 2.47
CA SER A 148 11.83 -1.57 3.22
C SER A 148 12.82 -1.70 4.37
N ASP A 149 12.85 -2.84 5.05
CA ASP A 149 13.78 -3.08 6.16
C ASP A 149 15.23 -3.19 5.66
N HIS A 150 15.42 -3.66 4.43
CA HIS A 150 16.71 -3.70 3.74
C HIS A 150 17.14 -2.36 3.12
N GLN A 151 16.49 -1.24 3.48
CA GLN A 151 16.80 0.12 3.03
C GLN A 151 16.79 0.34 1.51
N GLN A 152 16.07 -0.49 0.74
CA GLN A 152 15.81 -0.23 -0.69
C GLN A 152 14.67 0.79 -0.87
N THR A 153 14.73 1.88 -0.13
CA THR A 153 13.72 2.95 -0.19
C THR A 153 13.97 3.81 -1.41
N TRP A 154 13.00 3.89 -2.30
CA TRP A 154 13.06 4.74 -3.47
C TRP A 154 12.30 6.03 -3.19
N VAL A 155 13.01 7.15 -3.18
CA VAL A 155 12.44 8.48 -2.98
C VAL A 155 12.40 9.18 -4.34
N GLN A 156 11.27 9.11 -5.04
CA GLN A 156 10.96 10.10 -6.07
C GLN A 156 9.47 10.48 -6.04
N GLY A 157 9.25 11.79 -5.82
CA GLY A 157 8.18 12.61 -6.38
C GLY A 157 6.74 12.24 -6.04
N HIS A 158 6.01 13.21 -5.46
CA HIS A 158 4.56 13.16 -5.35
C HIS A 158 3.90 13.04 -6.74
N TRP A 159 2.89 12.17 -6.85
CA TRP A 159 1.95 12.09 -7.97
C TRP A 159 0.56 12.50 -7.49
#